data_AF-A0A379YKZ4-F1
#
_entry.id   AF-A0A379YKZ4-F1
#
_cell.length_a   1.000
_cell.length_b   1.000
_cell.length_c   1.000
_cell.angle_alpha   90.00
_cell.angle_beta   90.00
_cell.angle_gamma   90.00
#
_symmetry.space_group_name_H-M   'P 1'
#
loop_
_entity.id
_entity.type
_entity.pdbx_description
1 polymer ?
#
loop_
_entity_poly.entity_id
_entity_poly.type
_entity_poly.pdbx_seq_one_letter_code
_entity_poly.pdbx_strand_id
1 'polypeptide(L)'
;MTALADSSVVFYPKEGEFEEVKRPWLAEAGLKKGRGKWQIEFNYKVMPYLMGLTSQFTTYSLYDCGKINSVRVIRLYESLCQYRSSGVWITTQDWLSERFMLPESQRSNFAEMKRTFINPALKKINANTPLKAAMTQNDDGRLVFTIVNAKN
;
A
#
# COMPACT_ATOMS: atom_id res chain seq x y z
N MET A 1 -10.08 10.93 15.83
CA MET A 1 -8.96 11.70 16.40
C MET A 1 -7.92 10.75 17.03
N THR A 2 -8.37 9.75 17.79
CA THR A 2 -7.59 8.64 18.35
C THR A 2 -7.02 7.66 17.31
N ALA A 3 -7.71 7.44 16.19
CA ALA A 3 -7.34 6.39 15.24
C ALA A 3 -5.88 6.41 14.75
N LEU A 4 -5.27 7.59 14.53
CA LEU A 4 -3.85 7.67 14.14
C LEU A 4 -2.92 7.51 15.36
N ALA A 5 -3.29 8.08 16.50
CA ALA A 5 -2.51 7.99 17.73
C ALA A 5 -2.39 6.54 18.24
N ASP A 6 -3.45 5.76 18.11
CA ASP A 6 -3.49 4.35 18.54
C ASP A 6 -2.98 3.39 17.44
N SER A 7 -2.69 3.91 16.24
CA SER A 7 -2.25 3.08 15.12
C SER A 7 -0.75 2.76 15.18
N SER A 8 -0.41 1.65 14.55
CA SER A 8 0.97 1.18 14.42
C SER A 8 1.24 0.67 13.01
N VAL A 9 2.52 0.56 12.68
CA VAL A 9 3.05 -0.03 11.47
C VAL A 9 3.87 -1.26 11.83
N VAL A 10 3.73 -2.32 11.03
CA VAL A 10 4.51 -3.55 11.16
C VAL A 10 5.54 -3.59 10.04
N PHE A 11 6.81 -3.68 10.42
CA PHE A 11 7.93 -3.87 9.52
C PHE A 11 8.37 -5.33 9.53
N TYR A 12 8.92 -5.78 8.42
CA TYR A 12 9.36 -7.16 8.20
C TYR A 12 10.81 -7.12 7.73
N PRO A 13 11.77 -6.96 8.67
CA PRO A 13 13.18 -6.85 8.33
C PRO A 13 13.69 -8.14 7.68
N LYS A 14 14.59 -8.01 6.70
CA LYS A 14 15.29 -9.17 6.13
C LYS A 14 16.41 -9.68 7.05
N GLU A 15 16.93 -8.80 7.89
CA GLU A 15 18.07 -9.04 8.76
C GLU A 15 17.71 -8.60 10.19
N GLY A 16 18.19 -9.35 11.17
CA GLY A 16 17.94 -9.13 12.59
C GLY A 16 17.32 -10.34 13.28
N GLU A 17 17.04 -10.20 14.57
CA GLU A 17 16.50 -11.28 15.41
C GLU A 17 14.98 -11.49 15.23
N PHE A 18 14.27 -10.46 14.76
CA PHE A 18 12.81 -10.45 14.67
C PHE A 18 12.35 -10.53 13.21
N GLU A 19 11.46 -11.47 12.93
CA GLU A 19 10.75 -11.57 11.65
C GLU A 19 9.79 -10.39 11.43
N GLU A 20 9.22 -9.87 12.53
CA GLU A 20 8.28 -8.76 12.53
C GLU A 20 8.56 -7.76 13.65
N VAL A 21 8.46 -6.47 13.34
CA VAL A 21 8.63 -5.39 14.30
C VAL A 21 7.48 -4.40 14.20
N LYS A 22 6.65 -4.35 15.25
CA LYS A 22 5.53 -3.41 15.37
C LYS A 22 5.97 -2.12 16.05
N ARG A 23 5.66 -0.97 15.46
CA ARG A 23 6.01 0.37 15.97
C ARG A 23 4.79 1.29 15.93
N PRO A 24 4.49 2.08 16.97
CA PRO A 24 3.46 3.10 16.90
C PRO A 24 3.86 4.18 15.90
N TRP A 25 2.89 4.74 15.18
CA TRP A 25 3.15 5.79 14.19
C TRP A 25 3.66 7.07 14.84
N LEU A 26 3.01 7.47 15.93
CA LEU A 26 3.28 8.74 16.61
C LEU A 26 4.02 8.48 17.92
N ALA A 27 5.00 9.33 18.23
CA ALA A 27 5.54 9.49 19.57
C ALA A 27 4.64 10.42 20.40
N GLU A 28 4.06 11.45 19.77
CA GLU A 28 3.15 12.38 20.42
C GLU A 28 2.02 12.80 19.46
N ALA A 29 0.81 12.98 19.99
CA ALA A 29 -0.32 13.55 19.28
C ALA A 29 -0.97 14.65 20.13
N GLY A 30 -0.75 15.91 19.77
CA GLY A 30 -1.26 17.08 20.45
C GLY A 30 -2.32 17.83 19.64
N LEU A 31 -3.45 18.16 20.27
CA LEU A 31 -4.47 19.04 19.68
C LEU A 31 -4.36 20.44 20.28
N LYS A 32 -4.21 21.46 19.42
CA LYS A 32 -4.34 22.86 19.84
C LYS A 32 -5.79 23.32 19.65
N LYS A 33 -6.60 23.20 20.70
CA LYS A 33 -8.01 23.65 20.70
C LYS A 33 -8.07 25.15 20.35
N GLY A 34 -8.91 25.50 19.37
CA GLY A 34 -9.22 26.90 19.00
C GLY A 34 -8.66 27.41 17.66
N ARG A 35 -7.82 26.65 16.93
CA ARG A 35 -7.29 27.09 15.63
C ARG A 35 -7.35 26.05 14.50
N GLY A 36 -7.99 24.90 14.72
CA GLY A 36 -8.05 23.82 13.74
C GLY A 36 -6.68 23.23 13.36
N LYS A 37 -5.65 23.47 14.18
CA LYS A 37 -4.28 22.98 13.95
C LYS A 37 -4.01 21.76 14.81
N TRP A 38 -3.36 20.78 14.19
CA TRP A 38 -2.90 19.55 14.80
C TRP A 38 -1.38 19.55 14.85
N GLN A 39 -0.82 19.14 15.98
CA GLN A 39 0.60 18.91 16.12
C GLN A 39 0.80 17.43 16.39
N ILE A 40 1.62 16.79 15.57
CA ILE A 40 1.95 15.38 15.72
C ILE A 40 3.46 15.25 15.67
N GLU A 41 3.99 14.31 16.43
CA GLU A 41 5.38 13.90 16.37
C GLU A 41 5.43 12.45 15.92
N PHE A 42 6.11 12.19 14.80
CA PHE A 42 6.33 10.83 14.33
C PHE A 42 7.33 10.12 15.23
N ASN A 43 7.11 8.83 15.44
CA ASN A 43 8.05 8.00 16.16
C ASN A 43 9.41 8.00 15.44
N TYR A 44 10.48 8.36 16.17
CA TYR A 44 11.85 8.39 15.62
C TYR A 44 12.27 7.06 14.98
N LYS A 45 11.73 5.93 15.46
CA LYS A 45 11.98 4.61 14.90
C LYS A 45 11.30 4.38 13.54
N VAL A 46 10.31 5.19 13.16
CA VAL A 46 9.62 5.14 11.86
C VAL A 46 10.26 6.08 10.84
N MET A 47 10.91 7.16 11.30
CA MET A 47 11.51 8.20 10.45
C MET A 47 12.45 7.69 9.34
N PRO A 48 13.32 6.69 9.56
CA PRO A 48 14.21 6.18 8.51
C PRO A 48 13.47 5.59 7.30
N TYR A 49 12.19 5.25 7.44
CA TYR A 49 11.35 4.69 6.38
C TYR A 49 10.54 5.76 5.64
N LEU A 50 10.57 7.01 6.11
CA LEU A 50 9.79 8.12 5.55
C LEU A 50 10.68 9.21 4.94
N MET A 51 11.87 9.43 5.50
CA MET A 51 12.76 10.53 5.12
C MET A 51 14.17 10.04 4.81
N GLY A 52 14.89 10.81 3.99
CA GLY A 52 16.28 10.50 3.64
C GLY A 52 16.45 9.25 2.78
N LEU A 53 15.38 8.80 2.11
CA LEU A 53 15.40 7.62 1.26
C LEU A 53 16.15 7.93 -0.04
N THR A 54 17.35 7.38 -0.19
CA THR A 54 18.19 7.56 -1.39
C THR A 54 18.06 6.41 -2.38
N SER A 55 17.62 5.25 -1.93
CA SER A 55 17.44 4.05 -2.72
C SER A 55 16.25 3.23 -2.19
N GLN A 56 15.72 2.30 -3.00
CA GLN A 56 14.65 1.38 -2.59
C GLN A 56 13.38 2.08 -2.08
N PHE A 57 12.97 3.15 -2.76
CA PHE A 57 11.73 3.87 -2.46
C PHE A 57 10.76 3.81 -3.63
N THR A 58 9.49 4.06 -3.33
CA THR A 58 8.41 4.09 -4.31
C THR A 58 7.99 5.53 -4.56
N THR A 59 7.99 5.95 -5.82
CA THR A 59 7.46 7.26 -6.23
C THR A 59 6.13 7.10 -6.95
N TYR A 60 5.16 7.93 -6.60
CA TYR A 60 3.87 8.02 -7.27
C TYR A 60 3.30 9.43 -7.15
N SER A 61 2.36 9.76 -8.03
CA SER A 61 1.71 11.06 -8.06
C SER A 61 0.64 11.17 -6.98
N LEU A 62 0.75 12.19 -6.12
CA LEU A 62 -0.30 12.53 -5.14
C LEU A 62 -1.60 12.96 -5.82
N TYR A 63 -1.53 13.60 -6.99
CA TYR A 63 -2.70 13.99 -7.77
C TYR A 63 -3.48 12.76 -8.26
N ASP A 64 -2.77 11.74 -8.72
CA ASP A 64 -3.40 10.48 -9.14
C ASP A 64 -4.00 9.74 -7.94
N CYS A 65 -3.28 9.71 -6.82
CA CYS A 65 -3.75 9.12 -5.58
C CYS A 65 -5.03 9.82 -5.06
N GLY A 66 -5.10 11.15 -5.16
CA GLY A 66 -6.26 11.95 -4.76
C GLY A 66 -7.56 11.62 -5.53
N LYS A 67 -7.46 11.05 -6.74
CA LYS A 67 -8.63 10.57 -7.51
C LYS A 67 -9.15 9.22 -7.03
N ILE A 68 -8.39 8.51 -6.19
CA ILE A 68 -8.72 7.17 -5.71
C ILE A 68 -9.30 7.25 -4.30
N ASN A 69 -10.63 7.20 -4.17
CA ASN A 69 -11.32 7.25 -2.87
C ASN A 69 -11.29 5.94 -2.01
N SER A 70 -10.35 5.03 -2.23
CA SER A 70 -10.26 3.77 -1.45
C SER A 70 -8.83 3.46 -1.05
N VAL A 71 -8.59 3.33 0.26
CA VAL A 71 -7.27 3.06 0.85
C VAL A 71 -6.65 1.77 0.29
N ARG A 72 -7.46 0.71 0.11
CA ARG A 72 -6.99 -0.57 -0.45
C ARG A 72 -6.57 -0.44 -1.92
N VAL A 73 -7.29 0.40 -2.68
CA VAL A 73 -6.94 0.67 -4.09
C VAL A 73 -5.70 1.55 -4.18
N ILE A 74 -5.54 2.51 -3.26
CA ILE A 74 -4.31 3.30 -3.13
C ILE A 74 -3.11 2.38 -2.87
N ARG A 75 -3.22 1.45 -1.90
CA ARG A 75 -2.15 0.47 -1.64
C ARG A 75 -1.78 -0.35 -2.87
N LEU A 76 -2.78 -0.82 -3.62
CA LEU A 76 -2.53 -1.53 -4.89
C LEU A 76 -1.80 -0.63 -5.90
N TYR A 77 -2.22 0.61 -6.07
CA TYR A 77 -1.58 1.56 -6.96
C TYR A 77 -0.12 1.83 -6.57
N GLU A 78 0.15 2.03 -5.28
CA GLU A 78 1.50 2.22 -4.74
C GLU A 78 2.39 1.00 -5.02
N SER A 79 1.89 -0.21 -4.77
CA SER A 79 2.62 -1.44 -5.11
C SER A 79 2.88 -1.56 -6.61
N LEU A 80 1.92 -1.25 -7.48
CA LEU A 80 2.15 -1.25 -8.93
C LEU A 80 3.19 -0.20 -9.35
N CYS A 81 3.25 0.95 -8.66
CA CYS A 81 4.27 1.95 -8.92
C CYS A 81 5.67 1.48 -8.52
N GLN A 82 5.79 0.70 -7.44
CA GLN A 82 7.06 0.12 -6.99
C GLN A 82 7.69 -0.76 -8.07
N TYR A 83 6.88 -1.52 -8.80
CA TYR A 83 7.32 -2.43 -9.88
C TYR A 83 7.15 -1.83 -11.27
N ARG A 84 6.95 -0.51 -11.38
CA ARG A 84 6.75 0.16 -12.67
C ARG A 84 7.96 0.01 -13.60
N SER A 85 9.17 -0.06 -13.05
CA SER A 85 10.40 -0.24 -13.83
C SER A 85 10.56 -1.65 -14.40
N SER A 86 10.19 -2.69 -13.64
CA SER A 86 10.22 -4.08 -14.11
C SER A 86 9.06 -4.41 -15.05
N GLY A 87 7.94 -3.69 -14.94
CA GLY A 87 6.73 -3.95 -15.72
C GLY A 87 5.95 -5.19 -15.26
N VAL A 88 6.46 -5.93 -14.26
CA VAL A 88 5.84 -7.13 -13.72
C VAL A 88 6.00 -7.14 -12.20
N TRP A 89 4.90 -7.47 -11.52
CA TRP A 89 4.89 -7.76 -10.09
C TRP A 89 4.21 -9.10 -9.84
N ILE A 90 4.93 -10.02 -9.19
CA ILE A 90 4.42 -11.34 -8.84
C ILE A 90 4.23 -11.38 -7.31
N THR A 91 3.05 -11.80 -6.88
CA THR A 91 2.68 -11.88 -5.46
C THR A 91 1.70 -13.03 -5.19
N THR A 92 1.32 -13.23 -3.94
CA THR A 92 0.34 -14.24 -3.52
C THR A 92 -0.91 -13.59 -2.95
N GLN A 93 -1.99 -14.36 -2.89
CA GLN A 93 -3.24 -13.96 -2.25
C GLN A 93 -3.03 -13.63 -0.76
N ASP A 94 -2.24 -14.45 -0.05
CA ASP A 94 -1.95 -14.26 1.37
C ASP A 94 -1.20 -12.95 1.62
N TRP A 95 -0.16 -12.70 0.82
CA TRP A 95 0.62 -11.48 0.93
C TRP A 95 -0.26 -10.25 0.70
N LEU A 96 -1.10 -10.25 -0.36
CA LEU A 96 -2.03 -9.14 -0.60
C LEU A 96 -3.02 -8.96 0.57
N SER A 97 -3.57 -10.05 1.08
CA SER A 97 -4.57 -10.01 2.15
C SER A 97 -4.01 -9.41 3.42
N GLU A 98 -2.83 -9.88 3.82
CA GLU A 98 -2.13 -9.41 5.01
C GLU A 98 -1.71 -7.94 4.86
N ARG A 99 -1.00 -7.61 3.78
CA ARG A 99 -0.43 -6.26 3.59
C ARG A 99 -1.49 -5.21 3.35
N PHE A 100 -2.61 -5.56 2.71
CA PHE A 100 -3.69 -4.61 2.42
C PHE A 100 -4.82 -4.68 3.46
N MET A 101 -4.66 -5.50 4.50
CA MET A 101 -5.66 -5.70 5.57
C MET A 101 -7.05 -5.99 4.95
N LEU A 102 -7.08 -6.96 4.03
CA LEU A 102 -8.31 -7.41 3.39
C LEU A 102 -9.15 -8.21 4.40
N PRO A 103 -10.49 -8.24 4.25
CA PRO A 103 -11.36 -9.02 5.12
C PRO A 103 -11.10 -10.51 4.95
N GLU A 104 -11.41 -11.29 5.99
CA GLU A 104 -11.21 -12.75 5.98
C GLU A 104 -11.99 -13.45 4.84
N SER A 105 -13.14 -12.90 4.43
CA SER A 105 -13.88 -13.43 3.28
C SER A 105 -13.08 -13.37 1.98
N GLN A 106 -12.30 -12.30 1.77
CA GLN A 106 -11.42 -12.17 0.61
C GLN A 106 -10.14 -12.98 0.78
N ARG A 107 -9.63 -13.11 2.00
CA ARG A 107 -8.45 -13.92 2.29
C ARG A 107 -8.69 -15.40 2.02
N SER A 108 -9.83 -15.93 2.46
CA SER A 108 -10.19 -17.34 2.28
C SER A 108 -10.73 -17.66 0.88
N ASN A 109 -11.28 -16.68 0.16
CA ASN A 109 -11.88 -16.89 -1.16
C ASN A 109 -11.28 -15.98 -2.23
N PHE A 110 -10.43 -16.56 -3.08
CA PHE A 110 -9.79 -15.82 -4.17
C PHE A 110 -10.79 -15.29 -5.20
N ALA A 111 -11.83 -16.05 -5.53
CA ALA A 111 -12.85 -15.61 -6.48
C ALA A 111 -13.58 -14.37 -5.97
N GLU A 112 -13.85 -14.31 -4.66
CA GLU A 112 -14.39 -13.13 -4.00
C GLU A 112 -13.41 -11.95 -4.03
N MET A 113 -12.14 -12.17 -3.66
CA MET A 113 -11.09 -11.13 -3.73
C MET A 113 -10.99 -10.55 -5.15
N LYS A 114 -10.98 -11.42 -6.16
CA LYS A 114 -10.86 -11.00 -7.56
C LYS A 114 -12.05 -10.15 -7.99
N ARG A 115 -13.28 -10.59 -7.66
CA ARG A 115 -14.52 -9.90 -8.03
C ARG A 115 -14.73 -8.59 -7.28
N THR A 116 -14.41 -8.55 -5.99
CA THR A 116 -14.77 -7.42 -5.10
C THR A 116 -13.62 -6.44 -4.87
N PHE A 117 -12.37 -6.87 -5.03
CA PHE A 117 -11.20 -6.05 -4.81
C PHE A 117 -10.34 -5.88 -6.07
N ILE A 118 -9.74 -6.96 -6.61
CA ILE A 118 -8.70 -6.83 -7.65
C ILE A 118 -9.27 -6.21 -8.94
N ASN A 119 -10.34 -6.77 -9.50
CA ASN A 119 -10.91 -6.29 -10.76
C ASN A 119 -11.44 -4.84 -10.63
N PRO A 120 -12.22 -4.48 -9.60
CA PRO A 120 -12.63 -3.09 -9.39
C PRO A 120 -11.46 -2.13 -9.17
N ALA A 121 -10.43 -2.55 -8.43
CA ALA A 121 -9.25 -1.73 -8.16
C ALA A 121 -8.47 -1.45 -9.45
N LEU A 122 -8.17 -2.48 -10.24
CA LEU A 122 -7.49 -2.33 -11.53
C LEU A 122 -8.29 -1.46 -12.50
N LYS A 123 -9.60 -1.67 -12.61
CA LYS A 123 -10.48 -0.81 -13.44
C LYS A 123 -10.36 0.66 -13.03
N LYS A 124 -10.36 0.93 -11.73
CA LYS A 124 -10.28 2.30 -11.20
C LYS A 124 -8.91 2.93 -11.44
N ILE A 125 -7.82 2.19 -11.20
CA ILE A 125 -6.45 2.66 -11.46
C ILE A 125 -6.27 2.97 -12.94
N ASN A 126 -6.70 2.06 -13.81
CA ASN A 126 -6.61 2.23 -15.27
C ASN A 126 -7.45 3.40 -15.78
N ALA A 127 -8.55 3.75 -15.12
CA ALA A 127 -9.39 4.88 -15.52
C ALA A 127 -8.87 6.25 -15.01
N ASN A 128 -8.29 6.28 -13.80
CA ASN A 128 -7.99 7.54 -13.10
C ASN A 128 -6.52 7.92 -13.09
N THR A 129 -5.62 7.01 -13.52
CA THR A 129 -4.18 7.23 -13.52
C THR A 129 -3.55 6.92 -14.89
N PRO A 130 -2.36 7.46 -15.18
CA PRO A 130 -1.62 7.11 -16.40
C PRO A 130 -1.16 5.64 -16.43
N LEU A 131 -1.02 5.00 -15.27
CA LEU A 131 -0.57 3.61 -15.17
C LEU A 131 -1.65 2.66 -15.69
N LYS A 132 -1.26 1.72 -16.56
CA LYS A 132 -2.12 0.63 -17.02
C LYS A 132 -1.63 -0.67 -16.42
N ALA A 133 -2.52 -1.44 -15.81
CA ALA A 133 -2.19 -2.73 -15.24
C ALA A 133 -3.29 -3.76 -15.48
N ALA A 134 -2.88 -5.02 -15.60
CA ALA A 134 -3.73 -6.18 -15.67
C ALA A 134 -3.20 -7.27 -14.72
N MET A 135 -4.06 -8.21 -14.33
CA MET A 135 -3.68 -9.34 -13.50
C MET A 135 -4.06 -10.64 -14.17
N THR A 136 -3.11 -11.57 -14.20
CA THR A 136 -3.31 -12.98 -14.53
C THR A 136 -2.86 -13.85 -13.36
N GLN A 137 -3.17 -15.14 -13.43
CA GLN A 137 -2.71 -16.13 -12.48
C GLN A 137 -1.81 -17.11 -13.23
N ASN A 138 -0.67 -17.49 -12.65
CA ASN A 138 0.17 -18.54 -13.19
C ASN A 138 -0.31 -19.93 -12.73
N ASP A 139 0.30 -20.99 -13.27
CA ASP A 139 -0.05 -22.37 -12.94
C ASP A 139 0.16 -22.71 -11.45
N ASP A 140 1.10 -22.03 -10.79
CA ASP A 140 1.38 -22.16 -9.35
C ASP A 140 0.38 -21.38 -8.46
N GLY A 141 -0.64 -20.77 -9.05
CA GLY A 141 -1.64 -19.98 -8.32
C GLY A 141 -1.17 -18.58 -7.88
N ARG A 142 0.05 -18.16 -8.24
CA ARG A 142 0.58 -16.81 -7.99
C ARG A 142 -0.09 -15.78 -8.89
N LEU A 143 -0.22 -14.58 -8.35
CA LEU A 143 -0.82 -13.43 -9.01
C LEU A 143 0.26 -12.67 -9.76
N VAL A 144 0.08 -12.53 -11.06
CA VAL A 144 1.01 -11.84 -11.95
C VAL A 144 0.36 -10.54 -12.40
N PHE A 145 0.83 -9.42 -11.89
CA PHE A 145 0.43 -8.10 -12.34
C PHE A 145 1.36 -7.61 -13.44
N THR A 146 0.83 -7.42 -14.65
CA THR A 146 1.54 -6.77 -15.75
C THR A 146 1.25 -5.29 -15.72
N ILE A 147 2.30 -4.48 -15.79
CA ILE A 147 2.26 -3.02 -15.69
C ILE A 147 2.80 -2.46 -17.00
N VAL A 148 1.91 -1.80 -17.74
CA VAL A 148 2.27 -1.04 -18.94
C VAL A 148 2.27 0.42 -18.55
N ASN A 149 3.45 1.02 -18.59
CA ASN A 149 3.53 2.46 -18.50
C ASN A 149 3.08 3.03 -19.85
N ALA A 150 1.97 3.76 -19.86
CA ALA A 150 1.67 4.65 -20.97
C ALA A 150 2.72 5.78 -20.90
N LYS A 151 3.92 5.53 -21.42
CA LYS A 151 4.88 6.60 -21.64
C LYS A 151 4.35 7.50 -22.74
N ASN A 152 4.45 8.80 -22.47
CA ASN A 152 4.43 9.90 -23.42
C ASN A 152 5.07 9.54 -24.76
#